data_AF-A0A7W1DT08-F1
#
_entry.id   AF-A0A7W1DT08-F1
#
_cell.length_a   1.000
_cell.length_b   1.000
_cell.length_c   1.000
_cell.angle_alpha   90.00
_cell.angle_beta   90.00
_cell.angle_gamma   90.00
#
_symmetry.space_group_name_H-M   'P 1'
#
loop_
_entity.id
_entity.type
_entity.pdbx_description
1 polymer ?
#
loop_
_entity_poly.entity_id
_entity_poly.type
_entity_poly.pdbx_seq_one_letter_code
_entity_poly.pdbx_strand_id
1 'polypeptide(L)'
;MTCRDVIDRVEGFAAGDQQPDGAARAHLETCPRCASALADAKRIETFLTSWAAPEAPPRFTAAVQSRIRRQNWQSEKRVDHVFNAAMVVAALLVLVGVAGMFNVEMVVVGAATLADAFALVGAAAVEKAAPSMATYVAAMGLLASALGMWWWTDGTFDR
;
A
#
# COMPACT_ATOMS: atom_id res chain seq x y z
N MET A 1 -16.72 -28.12 -19.30
CA MET A 1 -16.37 -26.71 -19.53
C MET A 1 -17.42 -26.10 -20.45
N THR A 2 -17.86 -24.88 -20.16
CA THR A 2 -18.89 -24.16 -20.91
C THR A 2 -18.25 -23.24 -21.96
N CYS A 3 -19.04 -22.80 -22.96
CA CYS A 3 -18.55 -21.84 -23.94
C CYS A 3 -18.07 -20.53 -23.28
N ARG A 4 -18.73 -20.10 -22.20
CA ARG A 4 -18.35 -18.89 -21.46
C ARG A 4 -16.94 -19.01 -20.90
N ASP A 5 -16.62 -20.14 -20.26
CA ASP A 5 -15.30 -20.40 -19.69
C ASP A 5 -14.18 -20.34 -20.76
N VAL A 6 -14.47 -20.76 -22.00
CA VAL A 6 -13.50 -20.71 -23.11
C VAL A 6 -13.35 -19.30 -23.64
N ILE A 7 -14.46 -18.62 -23.87
CA ILE A 7 -14.48 -17.26 -24.41
C ILE A 7 -13.75 -16.30 -23.48
N ASP A 8 -13.92 -16.44 -22.17
CA ASP A 8 -13.21 -15.62 -21.18
C ASP A 8 -11.68 -15.83 -21.19
N ARG A 9 -11.19 -16.91 -21.82
CA ARG A 9 -9.75 -17.25 -21.91
C ARG A 9 -9.19 -17.19 -23.34
N VAL A 10 -10.03 -16.91 -24.34
CA VAL A 10 -9.68 -17.04 -25.75
C VAL A 10 -8.55 -16.08 -26.16
N GLU A 11 -8.52 -14.89 -25.57
CA GLU A 11 -7.48 -13.88 -25.81
C GLU A 11 -6.13 -14.34 -25.27
N GLY A 12 -6.07 -14.85 -24.04
CA GLY A 12 -4.84 -15.41 -23.46
C GLY A 12 -4.32 -16.61 -24.24
N PHE A 13 -5.21 -17.43 -24.82
CA PHE A 13 -4.83 -18.52 -25.72
C PHE A 13 -4.31 -18.03 -27.08
N ALA A 14 -4.82 -16.90 -27.57
CA ALA A 14 -4.40 -16.30 -28.83
C ALA A 14 -3.04 -15.60 -28.71
N ALA A 15 -2.82 -14.87 -27.61
CA ALA A 15 -1.56 -14.20 -27.26
C ALA A 15 -0.43 -15.18 -26.90
N GLY A 16 -0.76 -16.42 -26.55
CA GLY A 16 0.21 -17.42 -26.10
C GLY A 16 0.58 -17.31 -24.63
N ASP A 17 -0.04 -16.40 -23.88
CA ASP A 17 0.13 -16.23 -22.43
C ASP A 17 -0.41 -17.44 -21.64
N GLN A 18 -1.38 -18.16 -22.21
CA GLN A 18 -2.01 -19.32 -21.60
C GLN A 18 -2.12 -20.49 -22.59
N GLN A 19 -1.74 -21.68 -22.13
CA GLN A 19 -1.92 -22.90 -22.91
C GLN A 19 -3.33 -23.48 -22.64
N PRO A 20 -4.11 -23.88 -23.66
CA PRO A 20 -5.39 -24.54 -23.44
C PRO A 20 -5.21 -25.87 -22.68
N ASP A 21 -5.85 -25.97 -21.52
CA ASP A 21 -5.93 -27.22 -20.75
C ASP A 21 -6.70 -28.33 -21.53
N GLY A 22 -6.73 -29.55 -20.98
CA GLY A 22 -7.35 -30.68 -21.66
C GLY A 22 -8.84 -30.49 -21.93
N ALA A 23 -9.58 -29.85 -21.00
CA ALA A 23 -10.99 -29.57 -21.18
C ALA A 23 -11.22 -28.47 -22.22
N ALA A 24 -10.37 -27.43 -22.22
CA ALA A 24 -10.32 -26.36 -23.20
C ALA A 24 -10.13 -26.89 -24.62
N ARG A 25 -9.12 -27.75 -24.81
CA ARG A 25 -8.85 -28.40 -26.09
C ARG A 25 -10.03 -29.24 -26.58
N ALA A 26 -10.56 -30.13 -25.74
CA ALA A 26 -11.69 -30.97 -26.11
C ALA A 26 -12.94 -30.15 -26.52
N HIS A 27 -13.18 -29.02 -25.88
CA HIS A 27 -14.28 -28.13 -26.26
C HIS A 27 -14.00 -27.36 -27.55
N LEU A 28 -12.76 -26.88 -27.76
CA LEU A 28 -12.38 -26.21 -29.01
C LEU A 28 -12.46 -27.16 -30.22
N GLU A 29 -12.20 -28.46 -30.02
CA GLU A 29 -12.34 -29.49 -31.06
C GLU A 29 -13.81 -29.80 -31.41
N THR A 30 -14.73 -29.63 -30.44
CA THR A 30 -16.15 -30.01 -30.60
C THR A 30 -17.08 -28.83 -30.86
N CYS A 31 -16.71 -27.61 -30.45
CA CYS A 31 -17.53 -26.41 -30.58
C CYS A 31 -17.01 -25.48 -31.68
N PRO A 32 -17.68 -25.41 -32.85
CA PRO A 32 -17.21 -24.61 -33.98
C PRO A 32 -17.21 -23.10 -33.68
N ARG A 33 -18.10 -22.61 -32.82
CA ARG A 33 -18.16 -21.19 -32.40
C ARG A 33 -16.94 -20.78 -31.57
N CYS A 34 -16.51 -21.62 -30.64
CA CYS A 34 -15.33 -21.33 -29.82
C CYS A 34 -14.05 -21.47 -30.66
N ALA A 35 -14.01 -22.44 -31.58
CA ALA A 35 -12.91 -22.60 -32.53
C ALA A 35 -12.77 -21.39 -33.46
N SER A 36 -13.88 -20.87 -34.00
CA SER A 36 -13.85 -19.68 -34.86
C SER A 36 -13.41 -18.44 -34.09
N ALA A 37 -13.92 -18.25 -32.87
CA ALA A 37 -13.49 -17.14 -32.01
C ALA A 37 -11.97 -17.18 -31.72
N LEU A 38 -11.41 -18.35 -31.46
CA LEU A 38 -9.95 -18.50 -31.28
C LEU A 38 -9.18 -18.21 -32.57
N ALA A 39 -9.68 -18.65 -33.72
CA ALA A 39 -9.04 -18.38 -35.00
C ALA A 39 -9.03 -16.87 -35.33
N ASP A 40 -10.14 -16.18 -35.07
CA ASP A 40 -10.24 -14.74 -35.25
C ASP A 40 -9.33 -13.98 -34.28
N ALA A 41 -9.29 -14.36 -33.01
CA ALA A 41 -8.39 -13.79 -32.01
C ALA A 41 -6.92 -13.96 -32.42
N LYS A 42 -6.52 -15.16 -32.88
CA LYS A 42 -5.15 -15.41 -33.40
C LYS A 42 -4.82 -14.57 -34.62
N ARG A 43 -5.79 -14.33 -35.51
CA ARG A 43 -5.61 -13.47 -36.68
C ARG A 43 -5.37 -12.02 -36.26
N ILE A 44 -6.13 -11.52 -35.29
CA ILE A 44 -5.94 -10.18 -34.73
C ILE A 44 -4.57 -10.08 -34.07
N GLU A 45 -4.19 -11.06 -33.25
CA GLU A 45 -2.89 -11.06 -32.57
C GLU A 45 -1.72 -11.08 -33.56
N THR A 46 -1.82 -11.90 -34.61
CA THR A 46 -0.83 -11.94 -35.69
C THR A 46 -0.75 -10.58 -36.40
N PHE A 47 -1.88 -9.92 -36.63
CA PHE A 47 -1.91 -8.60 -37.23
C PHE A 47 -1.26 -7.54 -36.32
N LEU A 48 -1.58 -7.54 -35.02
CA LEU A 48 -1.01 -6.60 -34.05
C LEU A 48 0.50 -6.80 -33.87
N THR A 49 0.96 -8.06 -33.79
CA THR A 49 2.38 -8.39 -33.65
C THR A 49 3.18 -8.14 -34.94
N SER A 50 2.52 -8.15 -36.10
CA SER A 50 3.16 -7.80 -37.38
C SER A 50 3.44 -6.31 -37.52
N TRP A 51 2.79 -5.45 -36.72
CA TRP A 51 3.08 -4.02 -36.73
C TRP A 51 4.44 -3.75 -36.10
N ALA A 52 5.32 -3.12 -36.87
CA ALA A 52 6.59 -2.63 -36.35
C ALA A 52 6.32 -1.61 -35.24
N ALA A 53 6.88 -1.88 -34.06
CA ALA A 53 6.84 -0.91 -32.96
C ALA A 53 7.52 0.39 -33.45
N PRO A 54 6.89 1.57 -33.25
CA PRO A 54 7.52 2.83 -33.60
C PRO A 54 8.80 3.01 -32.80
N GLU A 55 9.85 3.51 -33.45
CA GLU A 55 11.10 3.80 -32.76
C GLU A 55 10.88 4.88 -31.69
N ALA A 56 11.40 4.63 -30.48
CA ALA A 56 11.30 5.59 -29.40
C ALA A 56 12.03 6.89 -29.78
N PRO A 57 11.48 8.08 -29.47
CA PRO A 57 12.14 9.33 -29.82
C PRO A 57 13.49 9.44 -29.11
N PRO A 58 14.47 10.14 -29.71
CA PRO A 58 15.76 10.36 -29.07
C PRO A 58 15.54 11.02 -27.71
N ARG A 59 16.22 10.48 -26.68
CA ARG A 59 16.10 10.89 -25.26
C ARG A 59 14.82 10.48 -24.53
N PHE A 60 13.98 9.61 -25.09
CA PHE A 60 12.80 9.09 -24.37
C PHE A 60 13.14 8.60 -22.95
N THR A 61 14.13 7.71 -22.83
CA THR A 61 14.57 7.16 -21.54
C THR A 61 15.06 8.25 -20.59
N ALA A 62 15.86 9.20 -21.07
CA ALA A 62 16.35 10.31 -20.25
C ALA A 62 15.21 11.21 -19.76
N ALA A 63 14.22 11.49 -20.63
CA ALA A 63 13.04 12.29 -20.28
C ALA A 63 12.20 11.58 -19.21
N VAL A 64 11.92 10.29 -19.38
CA VAL A 64 11.17 9.48 -18.41
C VAL A 64 11.89 9.41 -17.06
N GLN A 65 13.19 9.10 -17.06
CA GLN A 65 13.98 9.05 -15.82
C GLN A 65 14.01 10.40 -15.09
N SER A 66 14.14 11.50 -15.84
CA SER A 66 14.10 12.84 -15.24
C SER A 66 12.75 13.14 -14.57
N ARG A 67 11.65 12.68 -15.18
CA ARG A 67 10.30 12.85 -14.64
C ARG A 67 10.08 11.99 -13.39
N ILE A 68 10.49 10.73 -13.42
CA ILE A 68 10.43 9.82 -12.27
C ILE A 68 11.22 10.41 -11.10
N ARG A 69 12.46 10.86 -11.34
CA ARG A 69 13.30 11.47 -10.30
C ARG A 69 12.63 12.71 -9.69
N ARG A 70 12.00 13.55 -10.51
CA ARG A 70 11.29 14.74 -10.03
C ARG A 70 10.06 14.38 -9.18
N GLN A 71 9.33 13.34 -9.54
CA GLN A 71 8.19 12.86 -8.75
C GLN A 71 8.65 12.26 -7.42
N ASN A 72 9.69 11.42 -7.45
CA ASN A 72 10.25 10.82 -6.23
C ASN A 72 10.80 11.88 -5.28
N TRP A 73 11.47 12.92 -5.80
CA TRP A 73 11.95 14.04 -4.99
C TRP A 73 10.81 14.75 -4.24
N GLN A 74 9.64 14.91 -4.87
CA GLN A 74 8.49 15.54 -4.22
C GLN A 74 7.88 14.67 -3.12
N SER A 75 7.86 13.34 -3.30
CA SER A 75 7.41 12.42 -2.24
C SER A 75 8.39 12.38 -1.08
N GLU A 76 9.69 12.34 -1.36
CA GLU A 76 10.75 12.28 -0.35
C GLU A 76 10.75 13.54 0.52
N LYS A 77 10.65 14.72 -0.11
CA LYS A 77 10.53 15.99 0.64
C LYS A 77 9.31 16.03 1.55
N ARG A 78 8.18 15.43 1.15
CA ARG A 78 6.99 15.34 2.00
C ARG A 78 7.23 14.40 3.19
N VAL A 79 7.88 13.27 2.96
CA VAL A 79 8.25 12.32 4.03
C VAL A 79 9.18 12.99 5.03
N ASP A 80 10.21 13.71 4.57
CA ASP A 80 11.15 14.41 5.44
C ASP A 80 10.47 15.47 6.30
N HIS A 81 9.55 16.25 5.73
CA HIS A 81 8.79 17.25 6.49
C HIS A 81 7.89 16.62 7.55
N VAL A 82 7.20 15.53 7.22
CA VAL A 82 6.34 14.80 8.17
C VAL A 82 7.19 14.17 9.27
N PHE A 83 8.31 13.54 8.92
CA PHE A 83 9.23 12.93 9.89
C PHE A 83 9.83 13.97 10.83
N ASN A 84 10.33 15.09 10.31
CA ASN A 84 10.87 16.16 11.13
C ASN A 84 9.79 16.78 12.04
N ALA A 85 8.58 16.98 11.55
CA ALA A 85 7.47 17.44 12.38
C ALA A 85 7.15 16.44 13.50
N ALA A 86 7.11 15.14 13.20
CA ALA A 86 6.89 14.08 14.19
C ALA A 86 8.00 14.05 15.26
N MET A 87 9.27 14.21 14.86
CA MET A 87 10.40 14.29 15.80
C MET A 87 10.31 15.50 16.73
N VAL A 88 9.92 16.66 16.22
CA VAL A 88 9.70 17.87 17.05
C VAL A 88 8.56 17.64 18.04
N VAL A 89 7.44 17.07 17.60
CA VAL A 89 6.31 16.74 18.49
C VAL A 89 6.74 15.74 19.57
N ALA A 90 7.48 14.69 19.21
CA ALA A 90 7.99 13.70 20.15
C ALA A 90 8.93 14.35 21.19
N ALA A 91 9.84 15.24 20.76
CA ALA A 91 10.73 15.96 21.66
C ALA A 91 9.95 16.87 22.64
N LEU A 92 8.92 17.57 22.16
CA LEU A 92 8.03 18.38 23.00
C LEU A 92 7.29 17.52 24.03
N LEU A 93 6.77 16.35 23.64
CA LEU A 93 6.10 15.43 24.57
C LEU A 93 7.04 14.96 25.68
N VAL A 94 8.30 14.65 25.34
CA VAL A 94 9.32 14.28 26.34
C VAL A 94 9.58 15.45 27.30
N LEU A 95 9.75 16.67 26.79
CA LEU A 95 9.96 17.87 27.63
C LEU A 95 8.78 18.13 28.57
N VAL A 96 7.55 18.00 28.08
CA VAL A 96 6.33 18.12 28.88
C VAL A 96 6.29 17.02 29.94
N GLY A 97 6.62 15.77 29.59
CA GLY A 97 6.72 14.67 30.54
C GLY A 97 7.72 14.94 31.68
N VAL A 98 8.93 15.39 31.33
CA VAL A 98 9.97 15.74 32.30
C VAL A 98 9.53 16.91 33.18
N ALA A 99 9.01 17.99 32.60
CA ALA A 99 8.50 19.14 33.36
C ALA A 99 7.34 18.75 34.30
N GLY A 100 6.48 17.84 33.83
CA GLY A 100 5.37 17.29 34.59
C GLY A 100 5.79 16.53 35.85
N MET A 101 6.93 15.84 35.82
CA MET A 101 7.48 15.19 37.02
C MET A 101 7.80 16.19 38.14
N PHE A 102 8.07 17.45 37.80
CA PHE A 102 8.35 18.51 38.77
C PHE A 102 7.11 19.33 39.17
N ASN A 103 5.96 19.15 38.49
CA ASN A 103 4.71 19.88 38.75
C ASN A 103 3.48 18.99 38.48
N VAL A 104 3.08 18.20 39.48
CA VAL A 104 2.03 17.17 39.38
C VAL A 104 0.65 17.74 39.03
N GLU A 105 0.33 18.97 39.46
CA GLU A 105 -0.92 19.66 39.08
C GLU A 105 -1.00 20.00 37.58
N MET A 106 0.15 20.26 36.94
CA MET A 106 0.21 20.60 35.51
C MET A 106 0.00 19.35 34.63
N VAL A 107 0.34 18.16 35.14
CA VAL A 107 0.16 16.88 34.42
C VAL A 107 -1.31 16.51 34.26
N VAL A 108 -2.13 16.73 35.30
CA VAL A 108 -3.55 16.34 35.27
C VAL A 108 -4.36 17.23 34.31
N VAL A 109 -4.09 18.54 34.29
CA VAL A 109 -4.74 19.50 33.37
C VAL A 109 -4.23 19.31 31.93
N GLY A 110 -2.94 19.01 31.75
CA GLY A 110 -2.35 18.71 30.44
C GLY A 110 -2.88 17.41 29.83
N ALA A 111 -3.13 16.38 30.64
CA ALA A 111 -3.65 15.10 30.17
C ALA A 111 -5.09 15.21 29.63
N ALA A 112 -5.95 16.00 30.28
CA ALA A 112 -7.33 16.22 29.84
C ALA A 112 -7.39 16.98 28.50
N THR A 113 -6.57 18.02 28.34
CA THR A 113 -6.53 18.82 27.10
C THR A 113 -5.92 18.06 25.92
N LEU A 114 -4.94 17.19 26.18
CA LEU A 114 -4.41 16.27 25.17
C LEU A 114 -5.45 15.22 24.74
N ALA A 115 -6.24 14.68 25.67
CA ALA A 115 -7.29 13.71 25.35
C ALA A 115 -8.37 14.33 24.44
N ASP A 116 -8.81 15.56 24.73
CA ASP A 116 -9.79 16.27 23.91
C ASP A 116 -9.23 16.64 22.52
N ALA A 117 -7.96 17.08 22.45
CA ALA A 117 -7.31 17.36 21.17
C ALA A 117 -7.12 16.08 20.33
N PHE A 118 -6.79 14.96 20.96
CA PHE A 118 -6.66 13.67 20.28
C PHE A 118 -8.01 13.13 19.80
N ALA A 119 -9.10 13.36 20.55
CA ALA A 119 -10.44 13.00 20.11
C ALA A 119 -10.88 13.81 18.88
N LEU A 120 -10.56 15.11 18.84
CA LEU A 120 -10.89 15.99 17.73
C LEU A 120 -10.10 15.67 16.45
N VAL A 121 -8.79 15.44 16.58
CA VAL A 121 -7.90 15.12 15.46
C VAL A 121 -8.06 13.66 15.02
N GLY A 122 -8.30 12.75 15.96
CA GLY A 122 -8.53 11.33 15.74
C GLY A 122 -9.77 11.08 14.89
N ALA A 123 -10.89 11.75 15.19
CA ALA A 123 -12.13 11.58 14.42
C ALA A 123 -11.95 11.92 12.92
N ALA A 124 -11.19 12.96 12.59
CA ALA A 124 -10.91 13.35 11.20
C ALA A 124 -9.86 12.46 10.50
N ALA A 125 -8.91 11.87 11.25
CA ALA A 125 -7.88 10.98 10.72
C ALA A 125 -8.39 9.54 10.50
N VAL A 126 -9.29 9.06 11.36
CA VAL A 126 -9.91 7.72 11.33
C VAL A 126 -10.67 7.49 10.02
N GLU A 127 -11.37 8.51 9.51
CA GLU A 127 -12.18 8.40 8.30
C GLU A 127 -11.35 8.16 7.02
N LYS A 128 -10.08 8.60 7.00
CA LYS A 128 -9.16 8.39 5.86
C LYS A 128 -8.19 7.21 6.02
N ALA A 129 -7.98 6.71 7.23
CA ALA A 129 -6.99 5.67 7.54
C ALA A 129 -7.58 4.27 7.81
N ALA A 130 -8.90 4.10 7.60
CA ALA A 130 -9.65 2.89 7.95
C ALA A 130 -9.01 1.54 7.57
N PRO A 131 -8.40 1.33 6.38
CA PRO A 131 -7.83 0.02 6.05
C PRO A 131 -6.46 -0.29 6.71
N SER A 132 -5.76 0.69 7.28
CA SER A 132 -4.44 0.48 7.94
C SER A 132 -4.47 0.67 9.46
N MET A 133 -5.61 1.08 10.03
CA MET A 133 -5.78 1.33 11.47
C MET A 133 -5.54 0.09 12.34
N ALA A 134 -5.93 -1.10 11.86
CA ALA A 134 -5.72 -2.34 12.60
C ALA A 134 -4.23 -2.61 12.88
N THR A 135 -3.38 -2.33 11.89
CA THR A 135 -1.93 -2.54 12.00
C THR A 135 -1.27 -1.56 12.97
N TYR A 136 -1.68 -0.29 12.95
CA TYR A 136 -1.17 0.71 13.90
C TYR A 136 -1.66 0.47 15.32
N VAL A 137 -2.92 0.06 15.51
CA VAL A 137 -3.47 -0.31 16.83
C VAL A 137 -2.74 -1.53 17.38
N ALA A 138 -2.49 -2.55 16.56
CA ALA A 138 -1.71 -3.71 16.97
C ALA A 138 -0.27 -3.34 17.35
N ALA A 139 0.39 -2.47 16.58
CA ALA A 139 1.73 -1.99 16.88
C ALA A 139 1.79 -1.18 18.17
N MET A 140 0.83 -0.27 18.40
CA MET A 140 0.73 0.50 19.64
C MET A 140 0.43 -0.41 20.84
N GLY A 141 -0.39 -1.44 20.67
CA GLY A 141 -0.66 -2.45 21.70
C GLY A 141 0.59 -3.24 22.09
N LEU A 142 1.40 -3.64 21.11
CA LEU A 142 2.69 -4.31 21.35
C LEU A 142 3.70 -3.40 22.05
N LEU A 143 3.72 -2.12 21.68
CA LEU A 143 4.64 -1.15 22.28
C LEU A 143 4.23 -0.85 23.74
N ALA A 144 2.93 -0.70 23.99
CA ALA A 144 2.39 -0.53 25.34
C ALA A 144 2.64 -1.77 26.22
N SER A 145 2.50 -2.99 25.69
CA SER A 145 2.78 -4.21 26.47
C SER A 145 4.27 -4.36 26.77
N ALA A 146 5.14 -4.04 25.82
CA ALA A 146 6.59 -4.03 26.03
C ALA A 146 7.00 -3.02 27.11
N LEU A 147 6.43 -1.80 27.09
CA LEU A 147 6.64 -0.78 28.13
C LEU A 147 6.12 -1.23 29.50
N GLY A 148 4.93 -1.84 29.56
CA GLY A 148 4.39 -2.38 30.80
C GLY A 148 5.26 -3.49 31.38
N MET A 149 5.83 -4.36 30.53
CA MET A 149 6.74 -5.41 30.94
C MET A 149 8.07 -4.86 31.46
N TRP A 150 8.62 -3.85 30.78
CA TRP A 150 9.84 -3.16 31.22
C TRP A 150 9.65 -2.47 32.59
N TRP A 151 8.54 -1.75 32.77
CA TRP A 151 8.22 -1.09 34.03
C TRP A 151 8.04 -2.09 35.18
N TRP A 152 7.41 -3.24 34.91
CA TRP A 152 7.27 -4.31 35.89
C TRP A 152 8.61 -4.91 36.30
N THR A 153 9.54 -5.09 35.36
CA THR A 153 10.87 -5.63 35.66
C THR A 153 11.75 -4.65 36.45
N ASP A 154 11.66 -3.35 36.18
CA ASP A 154 12.50 -2.34 36.84
C ASP A 154 12.10 -2.15 38.32
N GLY A 155 10.80 -2.29 38.65
CA GLY A 155 10.29 -2.18 40.02
C GLY A 155 10.63 -3.34 40.96
N THR A 156 11.19 -4.45 40.45
CA THR A 156 11.47 -5.65 41.25
C THR A 156 12.90 -5.75 41.82
N PHE A 157 13.82 -4.84 41.46
CA PHE A 157 15.24 -4.96 41.84
C PHE A 157 15.72 -4.06 43.00
N ASP A 158 14.86 -3.18 43.53
CA ASP A 158 15.20 -2.26 44.63
C ASP A 158 14.71 -2.74 46.03
N ARG A 159 14.57 -4.05 46.26
CA ARG A 159 14.26 -4.62 47.59
C ARG A 159 15.22 -5.71 48.02
#